data_AF-A0A8U1BL20-F1
#
_entry.id   AF-A0A8U1BL20-F1
#
_cell.length_a   1.000
_cell.length_b   1.000
_cell.length_c   1.000
_cell.angle_alpha   90.00
_cell.angle_beta   90.00
_cell.angle_gamma   90.00
#
_symmetry.space_group_name_H-M   'P 1'
#
loop_
_entity.id
_entity.type
_entity.pdbx_description
1 polymer ?
#
loop_
_entity_poly.entity_id
_entity_poly.type
_entity_poly.pdbx_seq_one_letter_code
_entity_poly.pdbx_strand_id
1 'polypeptide(L)'
;MSPQPDTHTFQLQKHISIIDHQPLRMHCNCCALVSSSGHLTGSNRGDEIDRTGCVIRMNNAPNGNNFKQDVGRRTSLRVIAHSSVQRVLQRRQELLNANQDSVFLFWGPTSAMRRDGKGRVFNNLRLINQLLPKLKVYVISPLKMLEFDELFKNETGKDRKTSNSWLTTGWFTMAIALELCDRVNVYGMVAPDFCSTPSHLSVPYHYYEPSGPDECSLYLSHEHNQSGGHHRFITEKTVFANWAQKYDIHFYQPDWSPSSALNGSSSHTPAPAVS
;
A
#
# COMPACT_ATOMS: atom_id res chain seq x y z
N MET A 1 -32.94 26.50 -15.49
CA MET A 1 -32.48 25.12 -15.19
C MET A 1 -31.00 25.20 -14.90
N SER A 2 -30.64 25.16 -13.63
CA SER A 2 -29.23 25.14 -13.22
C SER A 2 -28.62 23.79 -13.61
N PRO A 3 -27.39 23.74 -14.16
CA PRO A 3 -26.74 22.48 -14.43
C PRO A 3 -26.51 21.74 -13.11
N GLN A 4 -26.90 20.47 -13.05
CA GLN A 4 -26.54 19.62 -11.93
C GLN A 4 -25.00 19.45 -11.90
N PRO A 5 -24.39 19.40 -10.72
CA PRO A 5 -22.96 19.13 -10.61
C PRO A 5 -22.69 17.71 -11.14
N ASP A 6 -21.86 17.61 -12.17
CA ASP A 6 -21.33 16.34 -12.65
C ASP A 6 -20.66 15.63 -11.47
N THR A 7 -21.24 14.51 -11.05
CA THR A 7 -20.58 13.58 -10.11
C THR A 7 -19.34 13.05 -10.81
N HIS A 8 -18.18 13.65 -10.54
CA HIS A 8 -16.88 13.17 -10.98
C HIS A 8 -16.73 11.70 -10.54
N THR A 9 -17.02 10.77 -11.45
CA THR A 9 -16.74 9.37 -11.22
C THR A 9 -15.23 9.24 -11.34
N PHE A 10 -14.51 9.08 -10.23
CA PHE A 10 -13.07 8.90 -10.27
C PHE A 10 -12.75 7.59 -11.02
N GLN A 11 -12.20 7.74 -12.23
CA GLN A 11 -11.80 6.63 -13.09
C GLN A 11 -10.28 6.50 -13.08
N LEU A 12 -9.80 5.36 -12.59
CA LEU A 12 -8.39 5.03 -12.59
C LEU A 12 -8.02 4.47 -13.97
N GLN A 13 -7.87 5.38 -14.95
CA GLN A 13 -7.74 5.08 -16.39
C GLN A 13 -6.69 4.02 -16.76
N LYS A 14 -5.69 3.81 -15.91
CA LYS A 14 -4.54 2.92 -16.19
C LYS A 14 -4.51 1.65 -15.32
N HIS A 15 -5.58 1.42 -14.56
CA HIS A 15 -5.87 0.20 -13.81
C HIS A 15 -6.93 -0.57 -14.57
N ILE A 16 -6.51 -1.60 -15.32
CA ILE A 16 -7.30 -2.15 -16.42
C ILE A 16 -7.85 -3.52 -16.04
N SER A 17 -9.16 -3.69 -16.21
CA SER A 17 -9.82 -4.99 -16.07
C SER A 17 -9.25 -6.00 -17.06
N ILE A 18 -9.04 -7.23 -16.62
CA ILE A 18 -8.60 -8.31 -17.51
C ILE A 18 -9.73 -8.90 -18.35
N ILE A 19 -10.99 -8.57 -18.04
CA ILE A 19 -12.19 -9.08 -18.72
C ILE A 19 -12.53 -8.20 -19.91
N ASP A 20 -12.87 -6.94 -19.64
CA ASP A 20 -13.50 -5.99 -20.57
C ASP A 20 -12.58 -4.81 -20.91
N HIS A 21 -11.36 -4.82 -20.36
CA HIS A 21 -10.35 -3.77 -20.54
C HIS A 21 -10.81 -2.37 -20.14
N GLN A 22 -11.84 -2.28 -19.31
CA GLN A 22 -12.30 -1.01 -18.77
C GLN A 22 -11.42 -0.56 -17.60
N PRO A 23 -11.26 0.76 -17.42
CA PRO A 23 -10.66 1.33 -16.22
C PRO A 23 -11.39 0.92 -14.94
N LEU A 24 -10.64 0.80 -13.85
CA LEU A 24 -11.21 0.68 -12.52
C LEU A 24 -11.97 1.97 -12.17
N ARG A 25 -13.25 1.83 -11.83
CA ARG A 25 -14.09 2.91 -11.31
C ARG A 25 -14.39 2.62 -9.84
N MET A 26 -13.76 3.38 -8.96
CA MET A 26 -13.89 3.22 -7.52
C MET A 26 -13.56 4.55 -6.85
N HIS A 27 -14.37 4.98 -5.89
CA HIS A 27 -14.13 6.14 -5.03
C HIS A 27 -14.71 5.84 -3.65
N CYS A 28 -14.05 6.34 -2.61
CA CYS A 28 -14.44 6.11 -1.22
C CYS A 28 -14.17 7.35 -0.39
N ASN A 29 -15.17 7.89 0.32
CA ASN A 29 -14.96 9.05 1.20
C ASN A 29 -13.89 8.77 2.27
N CYS A 30 -13.86 7.56 2.82
CA CYS A 30 -12.85 7.15 3.80
C CYS A 30 -12.40 5.71 3.54
N CYS A 31 -11.09 5.51 3.57
CA CYS A 31 -10.43 4.23 3.39
C CYS A 31 -9.67 3.83 4.65
N ALA A 32 -9.80 2.56 5.04
CA ALA A 32 -8.91 1.89 5.99
C ALA A 32 -7.88 1.09 5.19
N LEU A 33 -6.63 1.58 5.14
CA LEU A 33 -5.52 0.85 4.54
C LEU A 33 -4.86 0.03 5.63
N VAL A 34 -5.04 -1.29 5.57
CA VAL A 34 -4.51 -2.23 6.56
C VAL A 34 -3.22 -2.82 6.02
N SER A 35 -2.10 -2.48 6.65
CA SER A 35 -0.80 -3.06 6.33
C SER A 35 -0.73 -4.54 6.79
N SER A 36 0.42 -5.18 6.60
CA SER A 36 0.68 -6.52 7.12
C SER A 36 1.42 -6.55 8.46
N SER A 37 1.81 -5.42 9.06
CA SER A 37 2.74 -5.37 10.21
C SER A 37 2.25 -6.16 11.44
N GLY A 38 3.20 -6.76 12.18
CA GLY A 38 2.95 -7.42 13.46
C GLY A 38 2.36 -6.52 14.54
N HIS A 39 2.51 -5.19 14.42
CA HIS A 39 1.89 -4.22 15.33
C HIS A 39 0.37 -4.35 15.43
N LEU A 40 -0.29 -4.91 14.41
CA LEU A 40 -1.73 -5.14 14.41
C LEU A 40 -2.17 -6.23 15.41
N THR A 41 -1.26 -7.12 15.83
CA THR A 41 -1.58 -8.25 16.72
C THR A 41 -2.05 -7.76 18.09
N GLY A 42 -3.23 -8.19 18.55
CA GLY A 42 -3.83 -7.78 19.82
C GLY A 42 -4.36 -6.34 19.85
N SER A 43 -4.43 -5.66 18.70
CA SER A 43 -4.88 -4.28 18.62
C SER A 43 -6.39 -4.10 18.80
N ASN A 44 -7.18 -5.16 18.59
CA ASN A 44 -8.66 -5.12 18.66
C ASN A 44 -9.32 -4.05 17.75
N ARG A 45 -8.62 -3.60 16.68
CA ARG A 45 -9.10 -2.56 15.77
C ARG A 45 -10.10 -3.06 14.71
N GLY A 46 -10.43 -4.36 14.71
CA GLY A 46 -11.16 -4.99 13.61
C GLY A 46 -12.53 -4.39 13.34
N ASP A 47 -13.29 -4.07 14.39
CA ASP A 47 -14.62 -3.44 14.27
C ASP A 47 -14.52 -2.00 13.74
N GLU A 48 -13.48 -1.26 14.13
CA GLU A 48 -13.21 0.10 13.64
C GLU A 48 -12.89 0.08 12.14
N ILE A 49 -11.98 -0.82 11.74
CA ILE A 49 -11.61 -1.05 10.33
C ILE A 49 -12.85 -1.40 9.50
N ASP A 50 -13.67 -2.34 9.97
CA ASP A 50 -14.85 -2.81 9.25
C ASP A 50 -15.99 -1.78 9.18
N ARG A 51 -15.96 -0.70 9.95
CA ARG A 51 -16.91 0.43 9.81
C ARG A 51 -16.51 1.43 8.74
N THR A 52 -15.26 1.38 8.26
CA THR A 52 -14.77 2.32 7.25
C THR A 52 -15.43 2.03 5.88
N GLY A 53 -15.66 3.06 5.06
CA GLY A 53 -16.34 2.93 3.77
C GLY A 53 -15.68 1.86 2.88
N CYS A 54 -14.36 1.95 2.73
CA CYS A 54 -13.55 0.98 2.00
C CYS A 54 -12.41 0.43 2.84
N VAL A 55 -12.13 -0.87 2.71
CA VAL A 55 -10.98 -1.53 3.36
C VAL A 55 -10.01 -2.00 2.30
N ILE A 56 -8.77 -1.50 2.34
CA ILE A 56 -7.69 -1.83 1.41
C ILE A 56 -6.70 -2.75 2.10
N ARG A 57 -6.39 -3.89 1.47
CA ARG A 57 -5.43 -4.89 1.99
C ARG A 57 -4.38 -5.24 0.95
N MET A 58 -3.29 -5.87 1.40
CA MET A 58 -2.16 -6.21 0.54
C MET A 58 -1.93 -7.72 0.46
N ASN A 59 -1.55 -8.19 -0.73
CA ASN A 59 -1.02 -9.53 -0.96
C ASN A 59 -1.92 -10.64 -0.35
N ASN A 60 -1.30 -11.60 0.35
CA ASN A 60 -1.96 -12.73 1.00
C ASN A 60 -2.23 -12.49 2.50
N ALA A 61 -2.33 -11.22 2.93
CA ALA A 61 -2.65 -10.89 4.32
C ALA A 61 -4.04 -11.43 4.68
N PRO A 62 -4.16 -12.38 5.62
CA PRO A 62 -5.43 -13.02 5.96
C PRO A 62 -6.23 -12.13 6.91
N ASN A 63 -7.53 -12.08 6.72
CA ASN A 63 -8.45 -11.26 7.54
C ASN A 63 -9.63 -12.08 8.10
N GLY A 64 -9.54 -13.40 8.02
CA GLY A 64 -10.48 -14.34 8.63
C GLY A 64 -9.97 -14.94 9.93
N ASN A 65 -10.78 -15.82 10.53
CA ASN A 65 -10.41 -16.65 11.69
C ASN A 65 -9.87 -15.80 12.87
N ASN A 66 -8.67 -16.14 13.35
CA ASN A 66 -8.06 -15.56 14.55
C ASN A 66 -7.59 -14.11 14.37
N PHE A 67 -7.59 -13.58 13.15
CA PHE A 67 -7.14 -12.21 12.87
C PHE A 67 -8.29 -11.19 12.87
N LYS A 68 -9.54 -11.66 12.76
CA LYS A 68 -10.71 -10.78 12.55
C LYS A 68 -10.87 -9.68 13.60
N GLN A 69 -10.49 -9.98 14.84
CA GLN A 69 -10.62 -9.07 15.97
C GLN A 69 -9.66 -7.89 15.87
N ASP A 70 -8.48 -8.13 15.30
CA ASP A 70 -7.43 -7.14 15.15
C ASP A 70 -7.54 -6.37 13.84
N VAL A 71 -7.78 -7.10 12.74
CA VAL A 71 -7.66 -6.52 11.38
C VAL A 71 -8.98 -6.42 10.64
N GLY A 72 -10.10 -6.85 11.22
CA GLY A 72 -11.43 -6.84 10.58
C GLY A 72 -11.58 -7.96 9.54
N ARG A 73 -12.78 -8.09 8.97
CA ARG A 73 -13.16 -9.14 7.99
C ARG A 73 -13.45 -8.59 6.60
N ARG A 74 -13.70 -7.29 6.44
CA ARG A 74 -14.02 -6.69 5.15
C ARG A 74 -12.76 -6.50 4.31
N THR A 75 -12.94 -6.60 2.99
CA THR A 75 -11.95 -6.21 1.99
C THR A 75 -12.70 -5.63 0.79
N SER A 76 -12.50 -4.35 0.50
CA SER A 76 -13.05 -3.69 -0.69
C SER A 76 -12.05 -3.74 -1.84
N LEU A 77 -10.77 -3.52 -1.56
CA LEU A 77 -9.68 -3.58 -2.54
C LEU A 77 -8.52 -4.41 -1.97
N ARG A 78 -7.97 -5.31 -2.77
CA ARG A 78 -6.75 -6.05 -2.45
C ARG A 78 -5.69 -5.80 -3.51
N VAL A 79 -4.59 -5.17 -3.13
CA VAL A 79 -3.44 -4.89 -4.02
C VAL A 79 -2.42 -6.01 -3.88
N ILE A 80 -2.08 -6.68 -4.99
CA ILE A 80 -1.32 -7.93 -4.97
C ILE A 80 -0.11 -7.83 -5.90
N ALA A 81 1.08 -8.01 -5.33
CA ALA A 81 2.31 -8.14 -6.11
C ALA A 81 2.35 -9.46 -6.87
N HIS A 82 2.99 -9.45 -8.03
CA HIS A 82 3.22 -10.62 -8.87
C HIS A 82 3.84 -11.80 -8.11
N SER A 83 4.73 -11.53 -7.15
CA SER A 83 5.40 -12.51 -6.30
C SER A 83 4.45 -13.18 -5.30
N SER A 84 3.33 -12.53 -4.95
CA SER A 84 2.33 -13.03 -4.00
C SER A 84 1.22 -13.84 -4.65
N VAL A 85 1.12 -13.85 -5.99
CA VAL A 85 0.00 -14.47 -6.70
C VAL A 85 -0.16 -15.95 -6.35
N GLN A 86 0.93 -16.71 -6.27
CA GLN A 86 0.86 -18.12 -5.89
C GLN A 86 0.33 -18.32 -4.47
N ARG A 87 0.74 -17.48 -3.51
CA ARG A 87 0.26 -17.55 -2.12
C ARG A 87 -1.22 -17.18 -2.00
N VAL A 88 -1.66 -16.18 -2.76
CA VAL A 88 -3.08 -15.80 -2.83
C VAL A 88 -3.92 -16.95 -3.43
N LEU A 89 -3.42 -17.58 -4.49
CA LEU A 89 -4.09 -18.73 -5.13
C LEU A 89 -4.21 -19.96 -4.23
N GLN A 90 -3.18 -20.24 -3.41
CA GLN A 90 -3.24 -21.30 -2.41
C GLN A 90 -4.35 -21.07 -1.38
N ARG A 91 -4.72 -19.81 -1.13
CA ARG A 91 -5.83 -19.40 -0.27
C ARG A 91 -7.14 -19.20 -1.05
N ARG A 92 -7.44 -20.12 -1.98
CA ARG A 92 -8.64 -20.05 -2.85
C ARG A 92 -9.95 -19.76 -2.11
N GLN A 93 -10.10 -20.23 -0.87
CA GLN A 93 -11.29 -19.98 -0.08
C GLN A 93 -11.47 -18.50 0.27
N GLU A 94 -10.39 -17.74 0.46
CA GLU A 94 -10.48 -16.30 0.69
C GLU A 94 -10.94 -15.55 -0.57
N LEU A 95 -10.57 -16.03 -1.76
CA LEU A 95 -11.06 -15.49 -3.04
C LEU A 95 -12.54 -15.83 -3.27
N LEU A 96 -12.95 -17.05 -2.92
CA LEU A 96 -14.33 -17.51 -3.05
C LEU A 96 -15.29 -16.83 -2.06
N ASN A 97 -14.80 -16.56 -0.85
CA ASN A 97 -15.55 -15.88 0.20
C ASN A 97 -15.47 -14.35 0.11
N ALA A 98 -14.76 -13.83 -0.90
CA ALA A 98 -14.71 -12.39 -1.12
C ALA A 98 -16.13 -11.88 -1.42
N ASN A 99 -16.45 -10.69 -0.91
CA ASN A 99 -17.70 -10.05 -1.27
C ASN A 99 -17.74 -9.84 -2.79
N GLN A 100 -18.93 -9.88 -3.38
CA GLN A 100 -19.09 -9.71 -4.84
C GLN A 100 -18.51 -8.38 -5.35
N ASP A 101 -18.39 -7.39 -4.46
CA ASP A 101 -17.82 -6.09 -4.79
C ASP A 101 -16.32 -5.94 -4.51
N SER A 102 -15.67 -6.95 -3.95
CA SER A 102 -14.22 -6.93 -3.71
C SER A 102 -13.44 -6.87 -5.02
N VAL A 103 -12.53 -5.90 -5.14
CA VAL A 103 -11.64 -5.69 -6.27
C VAL A 103 -10.26 -6.27 -5.97
N PHE A 104 -9.70 -7.03 -6.91
CA PHE A 104 -8.36 -7.61 -6.84
C PHE A 104 -7.46 -6.97 -7.89
N LEU A 105 -6.53 -6.15 -7.45
CA LEU A 105 -5.65 -5.38 -8.31
C LEU A 105 -4.22 -5.92 -8.27
N PHE A 106 -3.75 -6.41 -9.41
CA PHE A 106 -2.45 -7.06 -9.52
C PHE A 106 -1.41 -6.15 -10.18
N TRP A 107 -0.18 -6.18 -9.68
CA TRP A 107 0.95 -5.43 -10.24
C TRP A 107 2.20 -6.28 -10.36
N GLY A 108 3.07 -5.95 -11.31
CA GLY A 108 4.30 -6.72 -11.53
C GLY A 108 5.15 -6.21 -12.68
N PRO A 109 6.38 -6.75 -12.83
CA PRO A 109 7.23 -6.44 -13.97
C PRO A 109 6.59 -6.88 -15.27
N THR A 110 6.91 -6.16 -16.35
CA THR A 110 6.43 -6.46 -17.71
C THR A 110 6.71 -7.91 -18.09
N SER A 111 7.83 -8.50 -17.67
CA SER A 111 8.19 -9.90 -17.94
C SER A 111 7.19 -10.92 -17.36
N ALA A 112 6.65 -10.66 -16.17
CA ALA A 112 5.66 -11.53 -15.53
C ALA A 112 4.23 -11.28 -16.03
N MET A 113 3.96 -10.06 -16.50
CA MET A 113 2.63 -9.57 -16.88
C MET A 113 2.40 -9.55 -18.41
N ARG A 114 3.27 -10.19 -19.20
CA ARG A 114 3.12 -10.25 -20.67
C ARG A 114 1.84 -10.97 -21.07
N ARG A 115 1.18 -10.46 -22.13
CA ARG A 115 -0.05 -11.03 -22.68
C ARG A 115 0.18 -12.02 -23.83
N ASP A 116 1.41 -12.19 -24.28
CA ASP A 116 1.82 -13.05 -25.39
C ASP A 116 1.93 -14.54 -25.02
N GLY A 117 1.32 -14.95 -23.90
CA GLY A 117 1.43 -16.30 -23.37
C GLY A 117 2.73 -16.59 -22.61
N LYS A 118 3.72 -15.70 -22.58
CA LYS A 118 4.97 -15.88 -21.81
C LYS A 118 4.91 -15.29 -20.40
N GLY A 119 3.91 -14.46 -20.11
CA GLY A 119 3.71 -13.85 -18.79
C GLY A 119 3.08 -14.82 -17.80
N ARG A 120 3.89 -15.53 -17.01
CA ARG A 120 3.41 -16.54 -16.06
C ARG A 120 2.31 -16.03 -15.12
N VAL A 121 2.42 -14.78 -14.65
CA VAL A 121 1.41 -14.20 -13.75
C VAL A 121 0.14 -13.85 -14.52
N PHE A 122 0.26 -13.18 -15.66
CA PHE A 122 -0.92 -12.84 -16.48
C PHE A 122 -1.70 -14.10 -16.91
N ASN A 123 -1.00 -15.18 -17.26
CA ASN A 123 -1.63 -16.45 -17.61
C ASN A 123 -2.44 -17.03 -16.43
N ASN A 124 -1.90 -16.98 -15.21
CA ASN A 124 -2.64 -17.41 -14.02
C ASN A 124 -3.88 -16.54 -13.77
N LEU A 125 -3.77 -15.22 -13.94
CA LEU A 125 -4.91 -14.30 -13.79
C LEU A 125 -6.00 -14.60 -14.82
N ARG A 126 -5.63 -14.91 -16.07
CA ARG A 126 -6.57 -15.35 -17.10
C ARG A 126 -7.30 -16.64 -16.70
N LEU A 127 -6.60 -17.60 -16.12
CA LEU A 127 -7.22 -18.84 -15.63
C LEU A 127 -8.18 -18.56 -14.45
N ILE A 128 -7.78 -17.74 -13.48
CA ILE A 128 -8.64 -17.34 -12.36
C ILE A 128 -9.94 -16.73 -12.89
N ASN A 129 -9.82 -15.83 -13.88
CA ASN A 129 -10.98 -15.18 -14.46
C ASN A 129 -11.94 -16.15 -15.15
N GLN A 130 -11.42 -17.22 -15.76
CA GLN A 130 -12.25 -18.27 -16.35
C GLN A 130 -12.96 -19.11 -15.28
N LEU A 131 -12.29 -19.39 -14.16
CA LEU A 131 -12.83 -20.20 -13.08
C LEU A 131 -13.79 -19.41 -12.17
N LEU A 132 -13.53 -18.11 -11.99
CA LEU A 132 -14.24 -17.20 -11.08
C LEU A 132 -14.66 -15.93 -11.84
N PRO A 133 -15.59 -16.01 -12.81
CA PRO A 133 -15.94 -14.89 -13.69
C PRO A 133 -16.62 -13.71 -12.96
N LYS A 134 -17.09 -13.92 -11.72
CA LYS A 134 -17.64 -12.87 -10.87
C LYS A 134 -16.56 -12.07 -10.12
N LEU A 135 -15.32 -12.55 -10.11
CA LEU A 135 -14.23 -11.87 -9.43
C LEU A 135 -13.78 -10.64 -10.22
N LYS A 136 -13.76 -9.48 -9.59
CA LYS A 136 -13.32 -8.22 -10.20
C LYS A 136 -11.79 -8.16 -10.24
N VAL A 137 -11.18 -8.65 -11.32
CA VAL A 137 -9.72 -8.73 -11.47
C VAL A 137 -9.18 -7.63 -12.38
N TYR A 138 -8.25 -6.84 -11.84
CA TYR A 138 -7.61 -5.72 -12.52
C TYR A 138 -6.09 -5.87 -12.51
N VAL A 139 -5.42 -5.25 -13.48
CA VAL A 139 -3.97 -5.16 -13.54
C VAL A 139 -3.52 -3.71 -13.69
N ILE A 140 -2.42 -3.35 -13.01
CA ILE A 140 -1.73 -2.07 -13.24
C ILE A 140 -1.05 -2.14 -14.61
N SER A 141 -1.36 -1.18 -15.50
CA SER A 141 -0.76 -1.15 -16.84
C SER A 141 0.75 -0.86 -16.78
N PRO A 142 1.53 -1.27 -17.81
CA PRO A 142 2.96 -0.94 -17.88
C PRO A 142 3.25 0.56 -17.81
N LEU A 143 2.39 1.39 -18.40
CA LEU A 143 2.53 2.85 -18.33
C LEU A 143 2.34 3.37 -16.90
N LYS A 144 1.35 2.86 -16.16
CA LYS A 144 1.15 3.27 -14.76
C LYS A 144 2.27 2.79 -13.84
N MET A 145 2.86 1.63 -14.13
CA MET A 145 4.08 1.18 -13.43
C MET A 145 5.24 2.18 -13.61
N LEU A 146 5.41 2.75 -14.80
CA LEU A 146 6.42 3.81 -15.02
C LEU A 146 6.09 5.09 -14.25
N GLU A 147 4.82 5.47 -14.16
CA GLU A 147 4.42 6.63 -13.36
C GLU A 147 4.69 6.45 -11.87
N PHE A 148 4.52 5.24 -11.33
CA PHE A 148 4.90 4.95 -9.95
C PHE A 148 6.42 5.01 -9.73
N ASP A 149 7.21 4.57 -10.72
CA ASP A 149 8.68 4.70 -10.70
C ASP A 149 9.09 6.19 -10.70
N GLU A 150 8.47 7.02 -11.55
CA GLU A 150 8.74 8.46 -11.61
C GLU A 150 8.25 9.21 -10.36
N LEU A 151 7.09 8.83 -9.81
CA LEU A 151 6.60 9.38 -8.54
C LEU A 151 7.61 9.15 -7.42
N PHE A 152 8.13 7.92 -7.29
CA PHE A 152 9.14 7.61 -6.28
C PHE A 152 10.40 8.46 -6.48
N LYS A 153 10.90 8.52 -7.72
CA LYS A 153 12.07 9.31 -8.06
C LYS A 153 11.88 10.80 -7.73
N ASN A 154 10.71 11.36 -8.00
CA ASN A 154 10.42 12.77 -7.72
C ASN A 154 10.32 13.04 -6.22
N GLU A 155 9.73 12.13 -5.44
CA GLU A 155 9.58 12.28 -4.00
C GLU A 155 10.88 12.06 -3.22
N THR A 156 11.79 11.21 -3.74
CA THR A 156 12.99 10.79 -3.00
C THR A 156 14.31 11.21 -3.62
N GLY A 157 14.30 11.70 -4.86
CA GLY A 157 15.50 11.92 -5.67
C GLY A 157 16.24 10.62 -6.06
N LYS A 158 15.66 9.44 -5.82
CA LYS A 158 16.30 8.13 -6.06
C LYS A 158 15.60 7.41 -7.19
N ASP A 159 16.35 7.05 -8.22
CA ASP A 159 15.81 6.22 -9.29
C ASP A 159 15.81 4.74 -8.87
N ARG A 160 14.63 4.12 -8.91
CA ARG A 160 14.44 2.73 -8.53
C ARG A 160 15.30 1.77 -9.37
N LYS A 161 15.37 1.99 -10.69
CA LYS A 161 16.06 1.10 -11.63
C LYS A 161 17.57 1.19 -11.43
N THR A 162 18.12 2.41 -11.34
CA THR A 162 19.56 2.60 -11.15
C THR A 162 20.03 2.13 -9.79
N SER A 163 19.18 2.24 -8.76
CA SER A 163 19.45 1.70 -7.41
C SER A 163 19.16 0.21 -7.26
N ASN A 164 18.77 -0.48 -8.34
CA ASN A 164 18.39 -1.90 -8.39
C ASN A 164 17.37 -2.32 -7.30
N SER A 165 16.51 -1.39 -6.89
CA SER A 165 15.51 -1.60 -5.85
C SER A 165 14.14 -1.94 -6.44
N TRP A 166 13.23 -2.37 -5.58
CA TRP A 166 11.82 -2.54 -5.89
C TRP A 166 10.96 -1.71 -4.95
N LEU A 167 9.94 -1.07 -5.50
CA LEU A 167 8.88 -0.44 -4.71
C LEU A 167 8.09 -1.53 -3.99
N THR A 168 7.72 -1.28 -2.74
CA THR A 168 6.92 -2.23 -1.97
C THR A 168 5.47 -2.25 -2.45
N THR A 169 4.72 -3.30 -2.08
CA THR A 169 3.25 -3.25 -2.25
C THR A 169 2.64 -2.09 -1.45
N GLY A 170 3.26 -1.69 -0.33
CA GLY A 170 2.86 -0.54 0.46
C GLY A 170 2.91 0.76 -0.35
N TRP A 171 3.98 0.98 -1.12
CA TRP A 171 4.10 2.13 -2.02
C TRP A 171 2.94 2.21 -3.03
N PHE A 172 2.72 1.13 -3.79
CA PHE A 172 1.61 1.08 -4.74
C PHE A 172 0.27 1.32 -4.04
N THR A 173 0.05 0.70 -2.90
CA THR A 173 -1.22 0.79 -2.17
C THR A 173 -1.48 2.19 -1.64
N MET A 174 -0.46 2.86 -1.09
CA MET A 174 -0.57 4.25 -0.62
C MET A 174 -0.87 5.21 -1.78
N ALA A 175 -0.13 5.10 -2.89
CA ALA A 175 -0.35 5.96 -4.04
C ALA A 175 -1.74 5.74 -4.67
N ILE A 176 -2.20 4.48 -4.74
CA ILE A 176 -3.55 4.14 -5.20
C ILE A 176 -4.62 4.66 -4.23
N ALA A 177 -4.39 4.59 -2.92
CA ALA A 177 -5.34 5.12 -1.93
C ALA A 177 -5.54 6.63 -2.08
N LEU A 178 -4.49 7.40 -2.40
CA LEU A 178 -4.60 8.83 -2.69
C LEU A 178 -5.39 9.15 -3.98
N GLU A 179 -5.44 8.23 -4.94
CA GLU A 179 -6.27 8.37 -6.14
C GLU A 179 -7.75 8.00 -5.89
N LEU A 180 -8.02 7.20 -4.86
CA LEU A 180 -9.32 6.59 -4.60
C LEU A 180 -10.10 7.23 -3.45
N CYS A 181 -9.42 7.83 -2.49
CA CYS A 181 -9.97 8.12 -1.18
C CYS A 181 -9.81 9.60 -0.81
N ASP A 182 -10.85 10.20 -0.25
CA ASP A 182 -10.75 11.58 0.26
C ASP A 182 -9.95 11.61 1.58
N ARG A 183 -10.11 10.57 2.42
CA ARG A 183 -9.35 10.32 3.65
C ARG A 183 -8.79 8.90 3.71
N VAL A 184 -7.57 8.75 4.20
CA VAL A 184 -6.91 7.46 4.40
C VAL A 184 -6.49 7.26 5.85
N ASN A 185 -7.10 6.28 6.52
CA ASN A 185 -6.67 5.78 7.82
C ASN A 185 -5.77 4.55 7.61
N VAL A 186 -4.49 4.67 7.95
CA VAL A 186 -3.47 3.63 7.77
C VAL A 186 -3.28 2.89 9.08
N TYR A 187 -3.41 1.56 9.06
CA TYR A 187 -3.24 0.72 10.25
C TYR A 187 -2.02 -0.19 10.11
N GLY A 188 -1.24 -0.33 11.18
CA GLY A 188 -0.09 -1.23 11.20
C GLY A 188 1.14 -0.65 10.50
N MET A 189 1.34 0.67 10.50
CA MET A 189 2.51 1.24 9.83
C MET A 189 3.25 2.12 10.83
N VAL A 190 4.50 1.78 11.13
CA VAL A 190 5.36 2.56 12.03
C VAL A 190 5.88 3.83 11.34
N ALA A 191 6.23 4.84 12.14
CA ALA A 191 6.89 6.06 11.67
C ALA A 191 8.26 5.76 11.04
N PRO A 192 8.80 6.63 10.17
CA PRO A 192 10.06 6.39 9.47
C PRO A 192 11.27 6.20 10.41
N ASP A 193 11.28 6.90 11.54
CA ASP A 193 12.34 6.89 12.54
C ASP A 193 12.16 5.83 13.64
N PHE A 194 11.03 5.10 13.64
CA PHE A 194 10.68 4.13 14.68
C PHE A 194 11.80 3.12 14.97
N CYS A 195 12.35 2.50 13.92
CA CYS A 195 13.40 1.48 14.04
C CYS A 195 14.77 2.03 14.46
N SER A 196 14.94 3.35 14.47
CA SER A 196 16.14 4.02 15.00
C SER A 196 15.98 4.39 16.47
N THR A 197 14.79 4.25 17.06
CA THR A 197 14.59 4.54 18.48
C THR A 197 15.16 3.41 19.35
N PRO A 198 15.92 3.71 20.43
CA PRO A 198 16.62 2.70 21.23
C PRO A 198 15.73 1.67 21.95
N SER A 199 14.43 1.93 22.09
CA SER A 199 13.50 1.07 22.84
C SER A 199 12.21 0.81 22.06
N HIS A 200 12.31 0.72 20.74
CA HIS A 200 11.17 0.32 19.91
C HIS A 200 10.67 -1.07 20.30
N LEU A 201 9.37 -1.26 20.18
CA LEU A 201 8.75 -2.56 20.36
C LEU A 201 9.16 -3.48 19.20
N SER A 202 9.78 -4.61 19.53
CA SER A 202 10.05 -5.67 18.55
C SER A 202 8.77 -6.46 18.29
N VAL A 203 8.40 -6.57 17.02
CA VAL A 203 7.26 -7.36 16.54
C VAL A 203 7.65 -8.13 15.28
N PRO A 204 6.98 -9.26 14.98
CA PRO A 204 7.14 -9.92 13.69
C PRO A 204 6.80 -8.99 12.52
N TYR A 205 7.49 -9.16 11.40
CA TYR A 205 7.23 -8.38 10.18
C TYR A 205 5.78 -8.51 9.68
N HIS A 206 5.18 -9.69 9.86
CA HIS A 206 3.78 -9.92 9.54
C HIS A 206 2.96 -10.40 10.74
N TYR A 207 1.76 -9.84 10.96
CA TYR A 207 0.86 -10.28 12.04
C TYR A 207 0.42 -11.75 11.91
N TYR A 208 0.49 -12.32 10.70
CA TYR A 208 0.09 -13.69 10.40
C TYR A 208 1.27 -14.68 10.34
N GLU A 209 2.48 -14.22 10.64
CA GLU A 209 3.71 -15.04 10.70
C GLU A 209 4.44 -14.75 12.02
N PRO A 210 3.93 -15.22 13.17
CA PRO A 210 4.51 -14.89 14.48
C PRO A 210 5.94 -15.39 14.68
N SER A 211 6.36 -16.40 13.92
CA SER A 211 7.75 -16.90 13.86
C SER A 211 8.55 -16.31 12.69
N GLY A 212 8.02 -15.27 12.04
CA GLY A 212 8.69 -14.54 10.95
C GLY A 212 9.84 -13.65 11.46
N PRO A 213 10.56 -12.99 10.54
CA PRO A 213 11.63 -12.07 10.91
C PRO A 213 11.07 -10.88 11.71
N ASP A 214 11.90 -10.30 12.58
CA ASP A 214 11.61 -9.03 13.23
C ASP A 214 11.43 -7.90 12.19
N GLU A 215 10.41 -7.06 12.39
CA GLU A 215 10.03 -6.00 11.45
C GLU A 215 11.17 -5.01 11.20
N CYS A 216 11.76 -4.46 12.27
CA CYS A 216 12.78 -3.44 12.16
C CYS A 216 14.09 -3.98 11.59
N SER A 217 14.46 -5.21 11.98
CA SER A 217 15.61 -5.92 11.42
C SER A 217 15.48 -6.09 9.91
N LEU A 218 14.29 -6.48 9.43
CA LEU A 218 14.02 -6.60 7.99
C LEU A 218 14.06 -5.24 7.28
N TYR A 219 13.44 -4.21 7.86
CA TYR A 219 13.45 -2.86 7.31
C TYR A 219 14.86 -2.31 7.14
N LEU A 220 15.68 -2.37 8.19
CA LEU A 220 17.05 -1.84 8.16
C LEU A 220 17.95 -2.66 7.22
N SER A 221 17.77 -3.98 7.18
CA SER A 221 18.51 -4.85 6.25
C SER A 221 18.22 -4.49 4.79
N HIS A 222 16.95 -4.32 4.43
CA HIS A 222 16.55 -3.98 3.06
C HIS A 222 16.89 -2.52 2.71
N GLU A 223 16.72 -1.59 3.65
CA GLU A 223 16.99 -0.16 3.43
C GLU A 223 18.45 0.09 3.06
N HIS A 224 19.40 -0.62 3.69
CA HIS A 224 20.84 -0.43 3.44
C HIS A 224 21.41 -1.32 2.34
N ASN A 225 20.63 -2.27 1.82
CA ASN A 225 21.10 -3.21 0.81
C ASN A 225 21.42 -2.48 -0.52
N GLN A 226 22.42 -3.02 -1.24
CA GLN A 226 22.91 -2.55 -2.53
C GLN A 226 23.01 -3.67 -3.58
N SER A 227 22.78 -4.93 -3.18
CA SER A 227 22.93 -6.13 -4.01
C SER A 227 21.69 -6.46 -4.85
N GLY A 228 20.75 -5.52 -4.96
CA GLY A 228 19.53 -5.66 -5.75
C GLY A 228 18.41 -6.43 -5.07
N GLY A 229 17.19 -6.33 -5.61
CA GLY A 229 16.04 -7.11 -5.13
C GLY A 229 15.50 -6.69 -3.77
N HIS A 230 16.04 -5.63 -3.17
CA HIS A 230 15.63 -5.08 -1.88
C HIS A 230 14.59 -3.97 -2.03
N HIS A 231 14.02 -3.57 -0.90
CA HIS A 231 13.05 -2.49 -0.79
C HIS A 231 13.66 -1.31 -0.05
N ARG A 232 13.10 -0.11 -0.21
CA ARG A 232 13.51 1.08 0.54
C ARG A 232 12.41 1.43 1.55
N PHE A 233 12.18 0.53 2.51
CA PHE A 233 11.05 0.62 3.44
C PHE A 233 11.01 1.92 4.25
N ILE A 234 12.16 2.41 4.70
CA ILE A 234 12.26 3.64 5.49
C ILE A 234 12.13 4.85 4.57
N THR A 235 12.78 4.83 3.41
CA THR A 235 12.63 5.89 2.40
C THR A 235 11.15 6.07 1.99
N GLU A 236 10.43 4.99 1.71
CA GLU A 236 9.01 5.04 1.37
C GLU A 236 8.16 5.61 2.52
N LYS A 237 8.42 5.19 3.77
CA LYS A 237 7.72 5.73 4.95
C LYS A 237 7.96 7.23 5.12
N THR A 238 9.16 7.72 4.86
CA THR A 238 9.46 9.17 4.89
C THR A 238 8.58 9.93 3.90
N VAL A 239 8.36 9.38 2.70
CA VAL A 239 7.44 9.97 1.73
C VAL A 239 6.00 9.94 2.26
N PHE A 240 5.55 8.85 2.88
CA PHE A 240 4.21 8.77 3.45
C PHE A 240 3.99 9.79 4.57
N ALA A 241 5.01 10.04 5.40
CA ALA A 241 4.98 11.10 6.41
C ALA A 241 4.87 12.49 5.76
N ASN A 242 5.57 12.74 4.66
CA ASN A 242 5.46 13.99 3.90
C ASN A 242 4.09 14.14 3.22
N TRP A 243 3.52 13.06 2.69
CA TRP A 243 2.17 13.05 2.13
C TRP A 243 1.12 13.32 3.20
N ALA A 244 1.28 12.80 4.42
CA ALA A 244 0.36 13.08 5.52
C ALA A 244 0.38 14.53 6.01
N GLN A 245 1.38 15.33 5.64
CA GLN A 245 1.36 16.79 5.85
C GLN A 245 0.55 17.54 4.78
N LYS A 246 0.27 16.90 3.64
CA LYS A 246 -0.38 17.50 2.46
C LYS A 246 -1.79 16.98 2.21
N TYR A 247 -2.06 15.73 2.60
CA TYR A 247 -3.29 15.00 2.37
C TYR A 247 -3.87 14.49 3.70
N ASP A 248 -5.16 14.14 3.71
CA ASP A 248 -5.87 13.66 4.90
C ASP A 248 -5.52 12.19 5.21
N ILE A 249 -4.30 11.96 5.71
CA ILE A 249 -3.75 10.64 6.05
C ILE A 249 -3.49 10.57 7.56
N HIS A 250 -4.02 9.53 8.21
CA HIS A 250 -3.86 9.29 9.65
C HIS A 250 -3.27 7.90 9.88
N PHE A 251 -2.34 7.77 10.83
CA PHE A 251 -1.70 6.50 11.15
C PHE A 251 -2.13 5.99 12.52
N TYR A 252 -2.44 4.69 12.56
CA TYR A 252 -2.94 3.99 13.73
C TYR A 252 -2.18 2.69 13.94
N GLN A 253 -2.01 2.31 15.20
CA GLN A 253 -1.38 1.06 15.62
C GLN A 253 -0.02 0.79 14.94
N PRO A 254 1.05 1.51 15.33
CA PRO A 254 1.08 2.55 16.36
C PRO A 254 0.51 3.89 15.86
N ASP A 255 -0.04 4.69 16.78
CA ASP A 255 -0.52 6.03 16.46
C ASP A 255 0.65 7.00 16.34
N TRP A 256 0.74 7.74 15.24
CA TRP A 256 1.72 8.81 15.05
C TRP A 256 1.24 9.82 14.00
N SER A 257 1.82 11.01 14.05
CA SER A 257 1.60 12.08 13.08
C SER A 257 2.96 12.61 12.62
N PRO A 258 3.11 13.03 11.35
CA PRO A 258 4.33 13.69 10.92
C PRO A 258 4.57 14.95 11.76
N SER A 259 5.79 15.11 12.28
CA SER A 259 6.18 16.33 12.99
C SER A 259 6.04 17.51 12.03
N SER A 260 5.24 18.51 12.40
CA SER A 260 5.21 19.78 11.68
C SER A 260 6.60 20.40 11.78
N ALA A 261 7.36 20.43 10.67
CA ALA A 261 8.54 21.26 10.57
C ALA A 261 8.07 22.72 10.55
N LEU A 262 7.68 23.26 11.71
CA LEU A 262 7.48 24.69 11.90
C LEU A 262 8.87 25.34 11.83
N ASN A 263 9.14 26.02 10.72
CA ASN A 263 10.05 27.15 10.57
C ASN A 263 11.13 27.28 11.66
N GLY A 264 12.23 26.54 11.51
CA GLY A 264 13.52 26.95 12.06
C GLY A 264 14.07 28.15 11.28
N SER A 265 13.37 29.29 11.31
CA SER A 265 13.98 30.58 11.03
C SER A 265 14.86 30.88 12.23
N SER A 266 16.15 30.51 12.14
CA SER A 266 17.17 31.12 12.96
C SER A 266 17.24 32.60 12.57
N SER A 267 16.50 33.44 13.30
CA SER A 267 16.76 34.87 13.34
C SER A 267 18.15 35.06 13.97
N HIS A 268 19.18 35.07 13.13
CA HIS A 268 20.48 35.61 13.50
C HIS A 268 20.32 37.13 13.68
N THR A 269 20.07 37.56 14.92
CA THR A 269 20.36 38.93 15.35
C THR A 269 21.88 39.14 15.33
N PRO A 270 22.43 40.12 14.59
CA PRO A 270 23.83 40.48 14.71
C PRO A 270 24.06 41.16 16.06
N ALA A 271 25.09 40.72 16.78
CA ALA A 271 25.57 41.40 17.98
C ALA A 271 26.09 42.81 17.61
N PRO A 272 25.91 43.82 18.49
CA PRO A 272 26.39 45.17 18.21
C PRO A 272 27.93 45.21 18.27
N ALA A 273 28.52 45.91 17.31
CA ALA A 273 29.95 46.20 17.28
C ALA A 273 30.32 47.03 18.51
N VAL A 274 31.31 46.54 19.26
CA VAL A 274 31.94 47.28 20.36
C VAL A 274 32.90 48.28 19.74
N SER A 275 32.74 49.55 20.13
CA SER A 275 33.60 50.70 19.83
C SER A 275 34.99 50.56 20.44
#